data_AF-A0A1S8B9V4-F1
#
_entry.id   AF-A0A1S8B9V4-F1
#
_cell.length_a   1.000
_cell.length_b   1.000
_cell.length_c   1.000
_cell.angle_alpha   90.00
_cell.angle_beta   90.00
_cell.angle_gamma   90.00
#
_symmetry.space_group_name_H-M   'P 1'
#
loop_
_entity.id
_entity.type
_entity.pdbx_description
1 polymer ?
#
loop_
_entity_poly.entity_id
_entity_poly.type
_entity_poly.pdbx_seq_one_letter_code
_entity_poly.pdbx_strand_id
1 'polypeptide(L)'
;MTDLCDIIATTSTVLDVVDYLQLPPSMVAPLELALLGTEQTLWQSVCAAPLAWVELGARLRSFAIWREAAVHVVGGWGDGESGGGSCEWSVAEKCALRREVRELCERKAARFEKWKEELEERLVGYMHEKLRWDVGRERGKGKKDHEPDVFYWQAQVLWGQWLAARFREGEGKRAKDGGMALYRMIWEGRFCDAVEEQAKLAPLTPGGRKVVSEIVDEMKKDLKKMVEGAMISKLKLDQSKMSANRMTPFVIEMRNAPWNKKEIDHRGSAHRNKRPRLESEMKQVPDEEDDLEDHIAQS
;
A
#
# COMPACT_ATOMS: atom_id res chain seq x y z
N MET A 1 8.42 28.53 -14.70
CA MET A 1 7.87 27.32 -14.05
C MET A 1 6.38 27.49 -14.06
N THR A 2 5.67 26.72 -14.90
CA THR A 2 4.22 26.62 -14.84
C THR A 2 3.84 26.14 -13.44
N ASP A 3 2.92 26.82 -12.76
CA ASP A 3 2.42 26.36 -11.47
C ASP A 3 1.73 25.00 -11.67
N LEU A 4 1.92 24.04 -10.76
CA LEU A 4 1.29 22.72 -10.84
C LEU A 4 -0.24 22.85 -10.85
N CYS A 5 -0.78 23.89 -10.19
CA CYS A 5 -2.19 24.23 -10.19
C CYS A 5 -2.68 24.77 -11.55
N ASP A 6 -1.85 25.50 -12.28
CA ASP A 6 -2.19 26.02 -13.61
C ASP A 6 -2.42 24.89 -14.62
N ILE A 7 -1.65 23.80 -14.50
CA ILE A 7 -1.78 22.62 -15.36
C ILE A 7 -3.17 21.98 -15.19
N ILE A 8 -3.63 21.81 -13.95
CA ILE A 8 -4.94 21.23 -13.64
C ILE A 8 -6.05 22.14 -14.16
N ALA A 9 -5.99 23.43 -13.85
CA ALA A 9 -7.00 24.40 -14.26
C ALA A 9 -7.12 24.51 -15.79
N THR A 10 -5.98 24.56 -16.49
CA THR A 10 -5.94 24.62 -17.95
C THR A 10 -6.50 23.35 -18.57
N THR A 11 -6.08 22.17 -18.07
CA THR A 11 -6.57 20.88 -18.55
C THR A 11 -8.07 20.72 -18.32
N SER A 12 -8.57 21.09 -17.14
CA SER A 12 -10.00 21.06 -16.84
C SER A 12 -10.79 21.96 -17.79
N THR A 13 -10.33 23.19 -18.01
CA THR A 13 -11.01 24.15 -18.90
C THR A 13 -11.11 23.62 -20.33
N VAL A 14 -10.04 23.02 -20.86
CA VAL A 14 -10.06 22.41 -22.20
C VAL A 14 -11.06 21.24 -22.24
N LEU A 15 -11.07 20.39 -21.22
CA LEU A 15 -12.03 19.28 -21.13
C LEU A 15 -13.47 19.76 -21.00
N ASP A 16 -13.73 20.85 -20.28
CA ASP A 16 -15.06 21.43 -20.15
C ASP A 16 -15.56 21.96 -21.51
N VAL A 17 -14.68 22.54 -22.32
CA VAL A 17 -14.98 22.94 -23.70
C VAL A 17 -15.24 21.72 -24.60
N VAL A 18 -14.43 20.67 -24.49
CA VAL A 18 -14.61 19.40 -25.21
C VAL A 18 -15.98 18.79 -24.89
N ASP A 19 -16.35 18.74 -23.61
CA ASP A 19 -17.61 18.20 -23.13
C ASP A 19 -18.80 19.08 -23.57
N TYR A 20 -18.67 20.41 -23.47
CA TYR A 20 -19.69 21.37 -23.91
C TYR A 20 -19.99 21.27 -25.40
N LEU A 21 -18.94 21.14 -26.23
CA LEU A 21 -19.05 20.99 -27.68
C LEU A 21 -19.32 19.55 -28.14
N GLN A 22 -19.40 18.59 -27.20
CA GLN A 22 -19.59 17.15 -27.47
C GLN A 22 -18.57 16.59 -28.49
N LEU A 23 -17.31 17.03 -28.40
CA LEU A 23 -16.27 16.62 -29.31
C LEU A 23 -15.91 15.14 -29.10
N PRO A 24 -15.48 14.42 -30.16
CA PRO A 24 -15.12 13.02 -30.03
C PRO A 24 -13.87 12.85 -29.15
N PRO A 25 -13.75 11.74 -28.40
CA PRO A 25 -12.62 11.50 -27.50
C PRO A 25 -11.23 11.59 -28.16
N SER A 26 -11.14 11.36 -29.47
CA SER A 26 -9.91 11.50 -30.23
C SER A 26 -9.32 12.91 -30.19
N MET A 27 -10.15 13.94 -29.95
CA MET A 27 -9.69 15.34 -29.82
C MET A 27 -8.89 15.58 -28.54
N VAL A 28 -8.96 14.67 -27.58
CA VAL A 28 -8.27 14.78 -26.28
C VAL A 28 -6.87 14.16 -26.33
N ALA A 29 -6.57 13.31 -27.32
CA ALA A 29 -5.28 12.64 -27.45
C ALA A 29 -4.07 13.60 -27.56
N PRO A 30 -4.12 14.72 -28.31
CA PRO A 30 -3.03 15.69 -28.32
C PRO A 30 -2.79 16.34 -26.94
N LEU A 31 -3.86 16.57 -26.18
CA LEU A 31 -3.77 17.10 -24.82
C LEU A 31 -3.09 16.08 -23.89
N GLU A 32 -3.50 14.81 -23.95
CA GLU A 32 -2.82 13.73 -23.21
C GLU A 32 -1.33 13.66 -23.55
N LEU A 33 -0.98 13.67 -24.83
CA LEU A 33 0.41 13.62 -25.28
C LEU A 33 1.22 14.82 -24.79
N ALA A 34 0.64 16.02 -24.83
CA ALA A 34 1.29 17.23 -24.32
C ALA A 34 1.55 17.13 -22.81
N LEU A 35 0.57 16.63 -22.04
CA LEU A 35 0.73 16.42 -20.60
C LEU A 35 1.83 15.40 -20.30
N LEU A 36 1.79 14.24 -20.95
CA LEU A 36 2.81 13.18 -20.79
C LEU A 36 4.22 13.67 -21.16
N GLY A 37 4.33 14.58 -22.13
CA GLY A 37 5.58 15.22 -22.53
C GLY A 37 6.20 16.15 -21.49
N THR A 38 5.48 16.52 -20.42
CA THR A 38 6.03 17.30 -19.29
C THR A 38 6.71 16.44 -18.21
N GLU A 39 6.67 15.11 -18.38
CA GLU A 39 7.36 14.10 -17.58
C GLU A 39 7.20 14.29 -16.06
N GLN A 40 8.30 14.56 -15.33
CA GLN A 40 8.30 14.66 -13.87
C GLN A 40 7.43 15.82 -13.35
N THR A 41 7.23 16.88 -14.15
CA THR A 41 6.35 18.00 -13.75
C THR A 41 4.90 17.52 -13.62
N LEU A 42 4.45 16.66 -14.54
CA LEU A 42 3.14 16.01 -14.45
C LEU A 42 3.07 15.11 -13.22
N TRP A 43 4.04 14.23 -13.00
CA TRP A 43 4.00 13.30 -11.87
C TRP A 43 4.05 14.01 -10.51
N GLN A 44 4.78 15.12 -10.40
CA GLN A 44 4.76 15.99 -9.23
C GLN A 44 3.37 16.63 -9.03
N SER A 45 2.73 17.10 -10.09
CA SER A 45 1.36 17.63 -10.04
C SER A 45 0.36 16.54 -9.60
N VAL A 46 0.50 15.32 -10.12
CA VAL A 46 -0.31 14.15 -9.74
C VAL A 46 -0.15 13.83 -8.26
N CYS A 47 1.09 13.83 -7.75
CA CYS A 47 1.37 13.57 -6.34
C CYS A 47 0.77 14.65 -5.42
N ALA A 48 0.83 15.92 -5.85
CA ALA A 48 0.32 17.07 -5.10
C ALA A 48 -1.22 17.10 -5.04
N ALA A 49 -1.91 16.72 -6.12
CA ALA A 49 -3.37 16.80 -6.22
C ALA A 49 -4.00 15.52 -6.84
N PRO A 50 -3.85 14.36 -6.17
CA PRO A 50 -4.21 13.07 -6.76
C PRO A 50 -5.73 12.90 -7.00
N LEU A 51 -6.59 13.50 -6.17
CA LEU A 51 -8.05 13.47 -6.40
C LEU A 51 -8.46 14.22 -7.68
N ALA A 52 -7.85 15.37 -7.96
CA ALA A 52 -8.12 16.11 -9.19
C ALA A 52 -7.61 15.32 -10.40
N TRP A 53 -6.41 14.75 -10.29
CA TRP A 53 -5.79 14.00 -11.38
C TRP A 53 -6.41 12.64 -11.65
N VAL A 54 -7.01 11.98 -10.66
CA VAL A 54 -7.74 10.73 -10.91
C VAL A 54 -9.01 10.99 -11.72
N GLU A 55 -9.71 12.11 -11.44
CA GLU A 55 -10.88 12.50 -12.22
C GLU A 55 -10.49 12.99 -13.62
N LEU A 56 -9.48 13.86 -13.72
CA LEU A 56 -8.97 14.34 -15.01
C LEU A 56 -8.42 13.18 -15.86
N GLY A 57 -7.64 12.28 -15.27
CA GLY A 57 -7.14 11.09 -15.95
C GLY A 57 -8.27 10.21 -16.48
N ALA A 58 -9.38 10.08 -15.72
CA ALA A 58 -10.58 9.38 -16.16
C ALA A 58 -11.28 10.06 -17.33
N ARG A 59 -11.41 11.39 -17.31
CA ARG A 59 -11.97 12.19 -18.42
C ARG A 59 -11.10 12.15 -19.67
N LEU A 60 -9.77 12.27 -19.50
CA LEU A 60 -8.77 12.14 -20.57
C LEU A 60 -8.75 10.73 -21.19
N ARG A 61 -9.24 9.71 -20.45
CA ARG A 61 -9.00 8.29 -20.73
C ARG A 61 -7.52 7.93 -20.81
N SER A 62 -6.69 8.68 -20.10
CA SER A 62 -5.26 8.42 -20.02
C SER A 62 -4.98 7.43 -18.91
N PHE A 63 -4.71 6.18 -19.27
CA PHE A 63 -4.39 5.15 -18.28
C PHE A 63 -3.15 5.50 -17.47
N ALA A 64 -2.13 6.08 -18.10
CA ALA A 64 -0.89 6.46 -17.42
C ALA A 64 -1.15 7.46 -16.28
N ILE A 65 -1.90 8.53 -16.57
CA ILE A 65 -2.22 9.59 -15.61
C ILE A 65 -3.18 9.07 -14.55
N TRP A 66 -4.27 8.43 -14.99
CA TRP A 66 -5.29 7.90 -14.12
C TRP A 66 -4.73 6.88 -13.13
N ARG A 67 -3.94 5.92 -13.60
CA ARG A 67 -3.34 4.86 -12.77
C ARG A 67 -2.40 5.46 -11.71
N GLU A 68 -1.54 6.39 -12.11
CA GLU A 68 -0.63 7.07 -11.17
C GLU A 68 -1.41 7.77 -10.05
N ALA A 69 -2.42 8.56 -10.44
CA ALA A 69 -3.27 9.28 -9.49
C ALA A 69 -4.07 8.31 -8.60
N ALA A 70 -4.68 7.27 -9.18
CA ALA A 70 -5.46 6.29 -8.43
C ALA A 70 -4.63 5.53 -7.40
N VAL A 71 -3.36 5.21 -7.69
CA VAL A 71 -2.46 4.59 -6.71
C VAL A 71 -2.20 5.51 -5.52
N HIS A 72 -2.00 6.81 -5.75
CA HIS A 72 -1.89 7.80 -4.67
C HIS A 72 -3.18 7.91 -3.85
N VAL A 73 -4.34 7.94 -4.53
CA VAL A 73 -5.65 8.00 -3.87
C VAL A 73 -5.90 6.77 -3.00
N VAL A 74 -5.61 5.56 -3.50
CA VAL A 74 -5.73 4.32 -2.72
C VAL A 74 -4.77 4.32 -1.53
N GLY A 75 -3.52 4.73 -1.72
CA GLY A 75 -2.52 4.79 -0.65
C GLY A 75 -2.85 5.80 0.46
N GLY A 76 -3.58 6.87 0.14
CA GLY A 76 -4.03 7.90 1.09
C GLY A 76 -5.49 7.78 1.50
N TRP A 77 -6.20 6.71 1.12
CA TRP A 77 -7.66 6.67 1.21
C TRP A 77 -8.16 6.86 2.63
N GLY A 78 -7.68 6.08 3.61
CA GLY A 78 -7.87 6.23 5.07
C GLY A 78 -9.30 6.52 5.57
N ASP A 79 -9.80 5.74 6.52
CA ASP A 79 -11.09 6.02 7.16
C ASP A 79 -10.91 7.10 8.24
N GLY A 80 -11.15 8.36 7.87
CA GLY A 80 -11.07 9.51 8.79
C GLY A 80 -12.05 9.45 9.96
N GLU A 81 -13.02 8.54 9.93
CA GLU A 81 -14.03 8.35 10.98
C GLU A 81 -13.58 7.39 12.09
N SER A 82 -12.64 6.49 11.81
CA SER A 82 -12.18 5.45 12.75
C SER A 82 -10.96 5.90 13.57
N GLY A 83 -11.05 7.09 14.18
CA GLY A 83 -10.34 7.45 15.41
C GLY A 83 -8.81 7.30 15.45
N GLY A 84 -8.07 7.54 14.37
CA GLY A 84 -6.61 7.60 14.46
C GLY A 84 -5.85 7.93 13.17
N GLY A 85 -6.36 7.53 12.00
CA GLY A 85 -5.77 7.89 10.72
C GLY A 85 -6.15 9.30 10.31
N SER A 86 -5.17 10.17 10.02
CA SER A 86 -5.50 11.37 9.27
C SER A 86 -5.84 10.94 7.84
N CYS A 87 -7.12 10.91 7.52
CA CYS A 87 -7.50 10.89 6.12
C CYS A 87 -7.04 12.20 5.49
N GLU A 88 -6.28 12.13 4.39
CA GLU A 88 -5.84 13.33 3.67
C GLU A 88 -7.03 14.12 3.09
N TRP A 89 -8.17 13.44 2.87
CA TRP A 89 -9.35 14.00 2.20
C TRP A 89 -10.63 13.80 2.99
N SER A 90 -11.47 14.83 3.03
CA SER A 90 -12.80 14.76 3.62
C SER A 90 -13.72 13.79 2.87
N VAL A 91 -14.78 13.32 3.56
CA VAL A 91 -15.84 12.51 2.95
C VAL A 91 -16.46 13.24 1.74
N ALA A 92 -16.62 14.57 1.83
CA ALA A 92 -17.15 15.37 0.73
C ALA A 92 -16.27 15.32 -0.52
N GLU A 93 -14.95 15.43 -0.36
CA GLU A 93 -13.98 15.35 -1.46
C GLU A 93 -13.97 13.96 -2.11
N LYS A 94 -14.03 12.89 -1.30
CA LYS A 94 -14.17 11.52 -1.81
C LYS A 94 -15.50 11.31 -2.53
N CYS A 95 -16.60 11.88 -2.02
CA CYS A 95 -17.92 11.80 -2.63
C CYS A 95 -18.02 12.60 -3.93
N ALA A 96 -17.17 13.60 -4.15
CA ALA A 96 -17.11 14.38 -5.38
C ALA A 96 -16.52 13.59 -6.56
N LEU A 97 -15.77 12.51 -6.30
CA LEU A 97 -15.30 11.61 -7.35
C LEU A 97 -16.46 10.92 -8.06
N ARG A 98 -16.31 10.65 -9.36
CA ARG A 98 -17.24 9.78 -10.08
C ARG A 98 -17.40 8.43 -9.38
N ARG A 99 -18.63 7.94 -9.34
CA ARG A 99 -18.99 6.70 -8.64
C ARG A 99 -18.08 5.53 -9.02
N GLU A 100 -17.80 5.33 -10.31
CA GLU A 100 -16.96 4.21 -10.75
C GLU A 100 -15.53 4.29 -10.22
N VAL A 101 -14.96 5.51 -10.17
CA VAL A 101 -13.61 5.76 -9.66
C VAL A 101 -13.59 5.59 -8.14
N ARG A 102 -14.58 6.16 -7.46
CA ARG A 102 -14.74 6.05 -6.00
C ARG A 102 -14.85 4.60 -5.56
N GLU A 103 -15.77 3.83 -6.16
CA GLU A 103 -15.99 2.43 -5.80
C GLU A 103 -14.74 1.56 -6.03
N LEU A 104 -13.98 1.81 -7.09
CA LEU A 104 -12.71 1.11 -7.31
C LEU A 104 -11.69 1.47 -6.22
N CYS A 105 -11.53 2.75 -5.92
CA CYS A 105 -10.58 3.22 -4.91
C CYS A 105 -10.93 2.69 -3.52
N GLU A 106 -12.21 2.70 -3.14
CA GLU A 106 -12.72 2.13 -1.89
C GLU A 106 -12.42 0.63 -1.79
N ARG A 107 -12.71 -0.15 -2.84
CA ARG A 107 -12.44 -1.59 -2.86
C ARG A 107 -10.95 -1.89 -2.72
N LYS A 108 -10.10 -1.20 -3.48
CA LYS A 108 -8.64 -1.40 -3.40
C LYS A 108 -8.06 -0.91 -2.08
N ALA A 109 -8.56 0.20 -1.54
CA ALA A 109 -8.18 0.70 -0.22
C ALA A 109 -8.55 -0.29 0.89
N ALA A 110 -9.76 -0.84 0.90
CA ALA A 110 -10.18 -1.84 1.88
C ALA A 110 -9.30 -3.10 1.85
N ARG A 111 -8.93 -3.57 0.66
CA ARG A 111 -7.96 -4.67 0.50
C ARG A 111 -6.60 -4.29 1.07
N PHE A 112 -6.15 -3.06 0.84
CA PHE A 112 -4.88 -2.59 1.37
C PHE A 112 -4.89 -2.47 2.90
N GLU A 113 -5.98 -2.00 3.51
CA GLU A 113 -6.11 -1.96 4.97
C GLU A 113 -6.01 -3.37 5.58
N LYS A 114 -6.65 -4.38 4.96
CA LYS A 114 -6.52 -5.79 5.36
C LYS A 114 -5.08 -6.28 5.26
N TRP A 115 -4.39 -5.93 4.18
CA TRP A 115 -2.98 -6.28 4.01
C TRP A 115 -2.07 -5.62 5.06
N LYS A 116 -2.32 -4.35 5.41
CA LYS A 116 -1.57 -3.66 6.48
C LYS A 116 -1.82 -4.32 7.83
N GLU A 117 -3.05 -4.74 8.10
CA GLU A 117 -3.39 -5.50 9.29
C GLU A 117 -2.63 -6.83 9.38
N GLU A 118 -2.61 -7.60 8.30
CA GLU A 118 -1.87 -8.86 8.22
C GLU A 118 -0.35 -8.62 8.36
N LEU A 119 0.19 -7.53 7.81
CA LEU A 119 1.58 -7.15 8.00
C LEU A 119 1.89 -6.85 9.48
N GLU A 120 1.09 -6.02 10.15
CA GLU A 120 1.29 -5.71 11.56
C GLU A 120 1.14 -6.95 12.44
N GLU A 121 0.17 -7.83 12.16
CA GLU A 121 0.01 -9.11 12.86
C GLU A 121 1.25 -9.99 12.72
N ARG A 122 1.82 -10.09 11.50
CA ARG A 122 3.08 -10.83 11.27
C ARG A 122 4.27 -10.20 12.00
N LEU A 123 4.36 -8.87 12.07
CA LEU A 123 5.42 -8.17 12.78
C LEU A 123 5.35 -8.41 14.30
N VAL A 124 4.14 -8.37 14.86
CA VAL A 124 3.90 -8.68 16.28
C VAL A 124 4.17 -10.16 16.57
N GLY A 125 3.70 -11.04 15.68
CA GLY A 125 3.86 -12.49 15.78
C GLY A 125 5.24 -13.00 15.34
N TYR A 126 6.17 -12.13 14.96
CA TYR A 126 7.51 -12.53 14.56
C TYR A 126 8.14 -13.37 15.65
N MET A 127 8.78 -14.47 15.27
CA MET A 127 9.57 -15.31 16.18
C MET A 127 10.79 -15.79 15.43
N HIS A 128 11.97 -15.54 16.00
CA HIS A 128 13.23 -15.98 15.44
C HIS A 128 13.25 -17.50 15.23
N GLU A 129 13.82 -17.98 14.12
CA GLU A 129 13.79 -19.40 13.72
C GLU A 129 14.30 -20.33 14.83
N LYS A 130 15.38 -19.92 15.52
CA LYS A 130 15.98 -20.69 16.64
C LYS A 130 15.05 -20.91 17.84
N LEU A 131 14.03 -20.05 18.00
CA LEU A 131 13.03 -20.15 19.06
C LEU A 131 11.77 -20.91 18.63
N ARG A 132 11.61 -21.17 17.33
CA ARG A 132 10.46 -21.92 16.83
C ARG A 132 10.59 -23.37 17.26
N TRP A 133 9.51 -23.89 17.83
CA TRP A 133 9.45 -25.25 18.33
C TRP A 133 8.39 -26.04 17.54
N ASP A 134 8.80 -27.13 16.90
CA ASP A 134 7.88 -28.07 16.28
C ASP A 134 7.62 -29.25 17.22
N VAL A 135 6.45 -29.23 17.85
CA VAL A 135 5.97 -30.22 18.83
C VAL A 135 5.96 -31.65 18.27
N GLY A 136 5.90 -31.82 16.94
CA GLY A 136 5.89 -33.13 16.30
C GLY A 136 7.26 -33.65 15.84
N ARG A 137 8.25 -32.78 15.68
CA ARG A 137 9.53 -33.10 15.04
C ARG A 137 10.71 -33.05 16.00
N GLU A 138 10.65 -32.20 17.01
CA GLU A 138 11.77 -31.93 17.91
C GLU A 138 11.56 -32.55 19.30
N ARG A 139 12.64 -33.06 19.91
CA ARG A 139 12.64 -33.60 21.28
C ARG A 139 13.06 -32.52 22.26
N GLY A 140 12.30 -32.32 23.33
CA GLY A 140 12.52 -31.24 24.30
C GLY A 140 14.00 -31.09 24.68
N LYS A 141 14.52 -29.86 24.55
CA LYS A 141 15.92 -29.53 24.83
C LYS A 141 16.22 -29.70 26.33
N GLY A 142 17.38 -30.27 26.64
CA GLY A 142 17.89 -30.29 28.01
C GLY A 142 18.30 -28.88 28.47
N LYS A 143 18.43 -28.66 29.79
CA LYS A 143 18.75 -27.34 30.36
C LYS A 143 19.95 -26.65 29.68
N LYS A 144 21.06 -27.39 29.49
CA LYS A 144 22.30 -26.84 28.89
C LYS A 144 22.12 -26.41 27.43
N ASP A 145 21.26 -27.11 26.69
CA ASP A 145 20.98 -26.80 25.30
C ASP A 145 20.02 -25.61 25.15
N HIS A 146 19.29 -25.28 26.22
CA HIS A 146 18.35 -24.16 26.28
C HIS A 146 18.99 -22.86 26.84
N GLU A 147 20.13 -22.96 27.52
CA GLU A 147 20.85 -21.79 28.07
C GLU A 147 21.19 -20.73 27.00
N PRO A 148 21.66 -21.09 25.78
CA PRO A 148 21.92 -20.11 24.72
C PRO A 148 20.66 -19.42 24.19
N ASP A 149 19.49 -20.08 24.26
CA ASP A 149 18.22 -19.54 23.76
C ASP A 149 17.79 -18.29 24.56
N VAL A 150 18.32 -18.07 25.77
CA VAL A 150 18.02 -16.89 26.59
C VAL A 150 18.32 -15.57 25.88
N PHE A 151 19.39 -15.52 25.09
CA PHE A 151 19.76 -14.30 24.35
C PHE A 151 18.81 -14.03 23.19
N TYR A 152 18.29 -15.09 22.56
CA TYR A 152 17.24 -14.96 21.55
C TYR A 152 15.92 -14.47 22.16
N TRP A 153 15.53 -15.01 23.32
CA TRP A 153 14.36 -14.52 24.04
C TRP A 153 14.52 -13.05 24.45
N GLN A 154 15.71 -12.63 24.88
CA GLN A 154 16.00 -11.23 25.18
C GLN A 154 15.86 -10.34 23.94
N ALA A 155 16.47 -10.72 22.82
CA ALA A 155 16.35 -9.97 21.55
C ALA A 155 14.89 -9.86 21.09
N GLN A 156 14.11 -10.93 21.24
CA GLN A 156 12.68 -10.98 20.93
C GLN A 156 11.87 -10.01 21.80
N VAL A 157 12.18 -9.91 23.09
CA VAL A 157 11.54 -8.97 24.02
C VAL A 157 11.87 -7.52 23.64
N LEU A 158 13.14 -7.23 23.31
CA LEU A 158 13.56 -5.90 22.88
C LEU A 158 12.79 -5.45 21.62
N TRP A 159 12.67 -6.33 20.63
CA TRP A 159 11.86 -6.09 19.44
C TRP A 159 10.40 -5.81 19.81
N GLY A 160 9.77 -6.70 20.59
CA GLY A 160 8.36 -6.58 20.95
C GLY A 160 8.06 -5.29 21.72
N GLN A 161 8.93 -4.90 22.65
CA GLN A 161 8.79 -3.65 23.39
C GLN A 161 8.97 -2.42 22.51
N TRP A 162 9.98 -2.43 21.62
CA TRP A 162 10.20 -1.35 20.67
C TRP A 162 9.00 -1.18 19.75
N LEU A 163 8.49 -2.27 19.16
CA LEU A 163 7.34 -2.22 18.27
C LEU A 163 6.06 -1.77 19.00
N ALA A 164 5.81 -2.28 20.21
CA ALA A 164 4.67 -1.87 21.02
C ALA A 164 4.71 -0.38 21.37
N ALA A 165 5.90 0.18 21.64
CA ALA A 165 6.06 1.61 21.85
C ALA A 165 5.68 2.42 20.60
N ARG A 166 6.11 1.98 19.41
CA ARG A 166 5.77 2.62 18.12
C ARG A 166 4.27 2.60 17.84
N PHE A 167 3.61 1.47 18.09
CA PHE A 167 2.16 1.37 17.95
C PHE A 167 1.41 2.25 18.97
N ARG A 168 1.91 2.35 20.20
CA ARG A 168 1.34 3.26 21.21
C ARG A 168 1.49 4.73 20.79
N GLU A 169 2.57 5.08 20.12
CA GLU A 169 2.81 6.42 19.54
C GLU A 169 1.94 6.67 18.29
N GLY A 170 1.20 5.67 17.81
CA GLY A 170 0.33 5.77 16.64
C GLY A 170 1.08 5.70 15.31
N GLU A 171 2.30 5.15 15.29
CA GLU A 171 3.16 5.06 14.09
C GLU A 171 2.84 3.85 13.19
N GLY A 172 1.86 3.02 13.54
CA GLY A 172 1.43 1.86 12.76
C GLY A 172 0.54 2.18 11.55
N LYS A 173 -0.29 1.23 11.10
CA LYS A 173 -1.21 1.35 9.95
C LYS A 173 -2.19 2.52 10.07
N ARG A 174 -2.45 2.95 11.31
CA ARG A 174 -3.32 4.09 11.66
C ARG A 174 -2.58 5.42 11.64
N ALA A 175 -1.28 5.45 11.40
CA ALA A 175 -0.54 6.69 11.24
C ALA A 175 -1.04 7.48 10.01
N LYS A 176 -0.69 8.76 9.96
CA LYS A 176 -1.05 9.67 8.86
C LYS A 176 -0.55 9.19 7.49
N ASP A 177 0.61 8.56 7.47
CA ASP A 177 1.26 8.00 6.28
C ASP A 177 0.96 6.51 6.08
N GLY A 178 -0.02 5.96 6.84
CA GLY A 178 -0.39 4.55 6.81
C GLY A 178 0.67 3.60 7.39
N GLY A 179 1.64 4.13 8.17
CA GLY A 179 2.74 3.37 8.76
C GLY A 179 4.00 3.37 7.92
N MET A 180 4.04 4.12 6.82
CA MET A 180 5.18 4.18 5.89
C MET A 180 6.50 4.49 6.60
N ALA A 181 6.53 5.46 7.51
CA ALA A 181 7.72 5.82 8.27
C ALA A 181 8.20 4.67 9.16
N LEU A 182 7.30 4.01 9.88
CA LEU A 182 7.61 2.85 10.71
C LEU A 182 8.16 1.69 9.88
N TYR A 183 7.48 1.32 8.79
CA TYR A 183 7.92 0.24 7.92
C TYR A 183 9.25 0.57 7.24
N ARG A 184 9.51 1.84 6.90
CA ARG A 184 10.81 2.30 6.41
C ARG A 184 11.91 2.15 7.46
N MET A 185 11.66 2.53 8.72
CA MET A 185 12.62 2.30 9.81
C MET A 185 12.97 0.82 9.96
N ILE A 186 11.98 -0.07 9.83
CA ILE A 186 12.18 -1.52 9.87
C ILE A 186 13.02 -1.98 8.67
N TRP A 187 12.66 -1.55 7.47
CA TRP A 187 13.35 -1.94 6.23
C TRP A 187 14.81 -1.48 6.18
N GLU A 188 15.11 -0.30 6.72
CA GLU A 188 16.47 0.24 6.84
C GLU A 188 17.25 -0.38 8.00
N GLY A 189 16.61 -1.20 8.84
CA GLY A 189 17.22 -1.78 10.05
C GLY A 189 17.49 -0.75 11.15
N ARG A 190 16.85 0.42 11.10
CA ARG A 190 16.96 1.51 12.09
C ARG A 190 15.97 1.32 13.23
N PHE A 191 15.84 0.09 13.72
CA PHE A 191 15.02 -0.24 14.87
C PHE A 191 15.87 -0.89 15.96
N CYS A 192 15.43 -0.71 17.22
CA CYS A 192 15.97 -1.34 18.41
C CYS A 192 17.52 -1.35 18.47
N ASP A 193 18.12 -0.29 19.00
CA ASP A 193 19.54 -0.37 19.41
C ASP A 193 19.65 -1.31 20.61
N ALA A 194 20.06 -2.55 20.33
CA ALA A 194 20.16 -3.59 21.33
C ALA A 194 21.07 -3.22 22.50
N VAL A 195 22.10 -2.39 22.29
CA VAL A 195 23.03 -1.99 23.36
C VAL A 195 22.36 -0.99 24.28
N GLU A 196 21.72 0.04 23.71
CA GLU A 196 21.06 1.09 24.49
C GLU A 196 19.79 0.59 25.19
N GLU A 197 18.93 -0.14 24.47
CA GLU A 197 17.66 -0.62 25.03
C GLU A 197 17.88 -1.69 26.11
N GLN A 198 18.86 -2.58 25.91
CA GLN A 198 19.21 -3.57 26.92
C GLN A 198 19.77 -2.92 28.20
N ALA A 199 20.53 -1.83 28.09
CA ALA A 199 21.06 -1.11 29.24
C ALA A 199 19.96 -0.54 30.15
N LYS A 200 18.77 -0.26 29.59
CA LYS A 200 17.60 0.22 30.35
C LYS A 200 16.88 -0.90 31.10
N LEU A 201 16.92 -2.14 30.59
CA LEU A 201 16.22 -3.29 31.16
C LEU A 201 17.09 -4.09 32.14
N ALA A 202 18.29 -4.47 31.71
CA ALA A 202 19.21 -5.26 32.50
C ALA A 202 20.65 -5.16 31.97
N PRO A 203 21.63 -4.77 32.81
CA PRO A 203 23.01 -4.67 32.37
C PRO A 203 23.59 -6.07 32.10
N LEU A 204 23.85 -6.37 30.82
CA LEU A 204 24.62 -7.55 30.42
C LEU A 204 26.12 -7.29 30.49
N THR A 205 26.89 -8.36 30.61
CA THR A 205 28.34 -8.33 30.40
C THR A 205 28.65 -7.88 28.95
N PRO A 206 29.86 -7.35 28.68
CA PRO A 206 30.25 -6.96 27.32
C PRO A 206 30.07 -8.09 26.30
N GLY A 207 30.36 -9.34 26.68
CA GLY A 207 30.14 -10.51 25.83
C GLY A 207 28.66 -10.79 25.55
N GLY A 208 27.81 -10.71 26.58
CA GLY A 208 26.36 -10.88 26.40
C GLY A 208 25.74 -9.82 25.51
N ARG A 209 26.17 -8.56 25.65
CA ARG A 209 25.72 -7.47 24.76
C ARG A 209 26.05 -7.76 23.31
N LYS A 210 27.28 -8.22 23.04
CA LYS A 210 27.71 -8.57 21.68
C LYS A 210 26.81 -9.65 21.06
N VAL A 211 26.52 -10.72 21.81
CA VAL A 211 25.66 -11.81 21.34
C VAL A 211 24.25 -11.33 21.04
N VAL A 212 23.64 -10.54 21.93
CA VAL A 212 22.29 -10.00 21.70
C VAL A 212 22.27 -9.06 20.49
N SER A 213 23.28 -8.21 20.32
CA SER A 213 23.40 -7.33 19.14
C SER A 213 23.49 -8.13 17.84
N GLU A 214 24.30 -9.20 17.81
CA GLU A 214 24.42 -10.08 16.64
C GLU A 214 23.06 -10.73 16.30
N ILE A 215 22.30 -11.20 17.30
CA ILE A 215 20.96 -11.77 17.11
C ILE A 215 19.97 -10.72 16.60
N VAL A 216 19.98 -9.50 17.15
CA VAL A 216 19.11 -8.42 16.67
C VAL A 216 19.43 -8.06 15.21
N ASP A 217 20.71 -8.10 14.82
CA ASP A 217 21.11 -7.88 13.42
C ASP A 217 20.69 -9.02 12.48
N GLU A 218 20.57 -10.25 12.98
CA GLU A 218 19.91 -11.35 12.25
C GLU A 218 18.41 -11.07 12.11
N MET A 219 17.72 -10.72 13.19
CA MET A 219 16.29 -10.38 13.17
C MET A 219 15.99 -9.22 12.21
N LYS A 220 16.87 -8.20 12.13
CA LYS A 220 16.76 -7.09 11.16
C LYS A 220 16.68 -7.60 9.72
N LYS A 221 17.43 -8.63 9.36
CA LYS A 221 17.40 -9.20 8.00
C LYS A 221 16.07 -9.87 7.70
N ASP A 222 15.51 -10.57 8.67
CA ASP A 222 14.21 -11.24 8.53
C ASP A 222 13.06 -10.23 8.46
N LEU A 223 13.02 -9.29 9.41
CA LEU A 223 12.00 -8.27 9.51
C LEU A 223 12.02 -7.34 8.28
N LYS A 224 13.20 -7.06 7.73
CA LYS A 224 13.34 -6.33 6.46
C LYS A 224 12.58 -7.00 5.31
N LYS A 225 12.65 -8.34 5.19
CA LYS A 225 11.93 -9.08 4.14
C LYS A 225 10.42 -8.95 4.31
N MET A 226 9.93 -9.00 5.55
CA MET A 226 8.50 -8.90 5.84
C MET A 226 7.88 -7.57 5.37
N VAL A 227 8.64 -6.48 5.48
CA VAL A 227 8.21 -5.13 5.06
C VAL A 227 8.66 -4.76 3.65
N GLU A 228 9.42 -5.61 2.95
CA GLU A 228 9.99 -5.27 1.64
C GLU A 228 8.88 -4.93 0.63
N GLY A 229 7.80 -5.71 0.61
CA GLY A 229 6.64 -5.45 -0.24
C GLY A 229 5.99 -4.08 0.01
N ALA A 230 6.06 -3.56 1.24
CA ALA A 230 5.57 -2.22 1.58
C ALA A 230 6.36 -1.10 0.88
N MET A 231 7.66 -1.34 0.64
CA MET A 231 8.62 -0.33 0.19
C MET A 231 8.75 -0.25 -1.33
N ILE A 232 8.14 -1.18 -2.07
CA ILE A 232 8.16 -1.18 -3.53
C ILE A 232 7.29 -0.04 -4.04
N SER A 233 7.90 1.01 -4.58
CA SER A 233 7.17 2.05 -5.31
C SER A 233 6.90 1.62 -6.75
N LYS A 234 5.64 1.67 -7.19
CA LYS A 234 5.23 1.50 -8.59
C LYS A 234 4.93 2.82 -9.32
N LEU A 235 5.26 3.94 -8.69
CA LEU A 235 5.08 5.29 -9.24
C LEU A 235 6.08 5.60 -10.35
N LYS A 236 5.66 6.42 -11.31
CA LYS A 236 6.53 7.10 -12.28
C LYS A 236 7.19 8.34 -11.68
N LEU A 237 6.63 8.86 -10.59
CA LEU A 237 7.23 9.94 -9.81
C LEU A 237 8.63 9.55 -9.31
N ASP A 238 9.59 10.44 -9.55
CA ASP A 238 10.92 10.37 -8.97
C ASP A 238 10.86 10.78 -7.48
N GLN A 239 10.83 9.78 -6.60
CA GLN A 239 10.72 9.99 -5.15
C GLN A 239 11.95 10.69 -4.52
N SER A 240 13.07 10.81 -5.24
CA SER A 240 14.23 11.58 -4.78
C SER A 240 13.97 13.10 -4.82
N LYS A 241 13.07 13.55 -5.70
CA LYS A 241 12.71 14.96 -5.89
C LYS A 241 11.46 15.35 -5.12
N MET A 242 10.49 14.42 -5.00
CA MET A 242 9.26 14.65 -4.26
C MET A 242 8.79 13.34 -3.60
N SER A 243 8.72 13.33 -2.27
CA SER A 243 8.18 12.19 -1.51
C SER A 243 6.66 12.19 -1.56
N ALA A 244 6.07 11.03 -1.88
CA ALA A 244 4.62 10.84 -1.85
C ALA A 244 4.04 10.72 -0.43
N ASN A 245 4.89 10.52 0.59
CA ASN A 245 4.50 10.34 2.01
C ASN A 245 3.34 9.33 2.24
N ARG A 246 3.15 8.38 1.33
CA ARG A 246 2.13 7.33 1.42
C ARG A 246 2.63 6.07 0.73
N MET A 247 2.09 4.93 1.12
CA MET A 247 2.43 3.64 0.54
C MET A 247 1.75 3.44 -0.81
N THR A 248 2.54 3.06 -1.81
CA THR A 248 2.07 2.84 -3.19
C THR A 248 2.56 1.52 -3.81
N PRO A 249 2.45 0.37 -3.13
CA PRO A 249 2.90 -0.92 -3.69
C PRO A 249 1.94 -1.53 -4.73
N PHE A 250 0.75 -0.93 -4.94
CA PHE A 250 -0.29 -1.52 -5.78
C PHE A 250 -0.02 -1.37 -7.27
N VAL A 251 -0.60 -2.32 -8.00
CA VAL A 251 -0.82 -2.22 -9.43
C VAL A 251 -2.32 -2.07 -9.67
N ILE A 252 -2.65 -1.11 -10.52
CA ILE A 252 -3.99 -0.97 -11.08
C ILE A 252 -3.85 -1.29 -12.56
N GLU A 253 -4.54 -2.33 -12.99
CA GLU A 253 -4.51 -2.76 -14.38
C GLU A 253 -5.43 -1.93 -15.28
N MET A 254 -5.12 -1.96 -16.58
CA MET A 254 -5.93 -1.28 -17.61
C MET A 254 -7.39 -1.73 -17.58
N ARG A 255 -7.67 -3.02 -17.39
CA ARG A 255 -9.05 -3.55 -17.32
C ARG A 255 -9.91 -2.91 -16.22
N ASN A 256 -9.26 -2.38 -15.17
CA ASN A 256 -9.94 -1.72 -14.05
C ASN A 256 -10.22 -0.23 -14.31
N ALA A 257 -9.78 0.33 -15.45
CA ALA A 257 -10.04 1.72 -15.81
C ALA A 257 -11.55 1.99 -15.98
N PRO A 258 -12.06 3.17 -15.54
CA PRO A 258 -13.49 3.45 -15.50
C PRO A 258 -14.15 3.52 -16.88
N TRP A 259 -13.38 3.77 -17.94
CA TRP A 259 -13.87 3.75 -19.33
C TRP A 259 -13.89 2.35 -19.94
N ASN A 260 -13.21 1.38 -19.32
CA ASN A 260 -13.30 -0.04 -19.68
C ASN A 260 -14.48 -0.62 -18.92
N LYS A 261 -15.70 -0.22 -19.31
CA LYS A 261 -16.91 -0.91 -18.87
C LYS A 261 -16.71 -2.38 -19.20
N LYS A 262 -16.84 -3.28 -18.21
CA LYS A 262 -17.02 -4.69 -18.53
C LYS A 262 -18.21 -4.72 -19.51
N GLU A 263 -18.00 -5.13 -20.76
CA GLU A 263 -19.05 -5.82 -21.51
C GLU A 263 -19.34 -7.12 -20.72
N ILE A 264 -20.03 -7.03 -19.58
CA ILE A 264 -20.87 -8.13 -19.10
C ILE A 264 -22.21 -7.94 -19.82
N ASP A 265 -22.15 -7.87 -21.14
CA ASP A 265 -23.28 -7.94 -22.04
C ASP A 265 -22.93 -9.07 -23.00
N HIS A 266 -23.31 -10.29 -22.59
CA HIS A 266 -23.52 -11.50 -23.39
C HIS A 266 -22.94 -11.55 -24.81
N ARG A 267 -21.63 -11.38 -25.01
CA ARG A 267 -20.95 -11.76 -26.27
C ARG A 267 -20.26 -13.10 -26.11
N GLY A 268 -21.09 -14.12 -25.87
CA GLY A 268 -20.59 -15.49 -25.71
C GLY A 268 -21.66 -16.56 -25.50
N SER A 269 -22.89 -16.41 -26.00
CA SER A 269 -23.78 -17.58 -26.15
C SER A 269 -24.97 -17.34 -27.08
N ALA A 270 -24.69 -16.99 -28.34
CA ALA A 270 -25.69 -17.16 -29.39
C ALA A 270 -25.63 -18.59 -29.92
N HIS A 271 -25.97 -19.59 -29.09
CA HIS A 271 -26.56 -20.89 -29.48
C HIS A 271 -26.60 -21.86 -28.29
N ARG A 272 -27.64 -21.81 -27.45
CA ARG A 272 -28.34 -23.01 -26.98
C ARG A 272 -29.65 -22.70 -26.26
N ASN A 273 -30.61 -23.59 -26.50
CA ASN A 273 -32.03 -23.52 -26.20
C ASN A 273 -32.42 -23.23 -24.73
N LYS A 274 -33.49 -22.43 -24.61
CA LYS A 274 -34.61 -22.46 -23.65
C LYS A 274 -34.44 -23.27 -22.34
N ARG A 275 -34.48 -22.56 -21.21
CA ARG A 275 -35.34 -22.83 -20.03
C ARG A 275 -35.35 -21.61 -19.08
N PRO A 276 -36.49 -21.22 -18.49
CA PRO A 276 -36.54 -20.10 -17.54
C PRO A 276 -36.13 -20.60 -16.16
N ARG A 277 -35.15 -19.95 -15.52
CA ARG A 277 -34.77 -20.26 -14.13
C ARG A 277 -34.54 -18.96 -13.35
N LEU A 278 -35.56 -18.66 -12.54
CA LEU A 278 -35.61 -17.92 -11.27
C LEU A 278 -34.52 -16.87 -10.97
N GLU A 279 -35.01 -15.66 -10.72
CA GLU A 279 -34.33 -14.52 -10.07
C GLU A 279 -33.87 -14.88 -8.65
N SER A 280 -32.73 -15.55 -8.53
CA SER A 280 -32.04 -15.68 -7.24
C SER A 280 -30.62 -16.18 -7.48
N GLU A 281 -29.70 -15.31 -7.90
CA GLU A 281 -28.25 -15.44 -7.71
C GLU A 281 -27.51 -14.22 -8.31
N MET A 282 -27.63 -13.06 -7.64
CA MET A 282 -26.60 -12.03 -7.73
C MET A 282 -25.39 -12.47 -6.90
N LYS A 283 -24.67 -13.50 -7.36
CA LYS A 283 -23.30 -13.74 -6.89
C LYS A 283 -22.38 -12.91 -7.77
N GLN A 284 -21.84 -11.83 -7.19
CA GLN A 284 -20.65 -11.17 -7.72
C GLN A 284 -19.60 -12.25 -7.93
N VAL A 285 -19.17 -12.42 -9.17
CA VAL A 285 -18.06 -13.30 -9.52
C VAL A 285 -16.83 -12.74 -8.77
N PRO A 286 -16.12 -13.55 -7.97
CA PRO A 286 -14.86 -13.12 -7.38
C PRO A 286 -13.91 -12.77 -8.53
N ASP A 287 -13.37 -11.55 -8.54
CA ASP A 287 -12.24 -11.20 -9.39
C ASP A 287 -11.02 -11.99 -8.84
N GLU A 288 -10.94 -13.27 -9.20
CA GLU A 288 -9.73 -14.09 -9.11
C GLU A 288 -8.68 -13.45 -10.04
N GLU A 289 -7.43 -13.35 -9.57
CA GLU A 289 -6.26 -12.76 -10.24
C GLU A 289 -6.22 -11.22 -10.28
N ASP A 290 -6.27 -10.53 -9.15
CA ASP A 290 -5.81 -9.14 -9.04
C ASP A 290 -4.54 -9.20 -8.15
N ASP A 291 -3.39 -9.46 -8.80
CA ASP A 291 -2.00 -9.80 -8.37
C ASP A 291 -1.42 -9.22 -7.06
N LEU A 292 -2.19 -9.17 -5.98
CA LEU A 292 -1.68 -8.92 -4.64
C LEU A 292 -1.04 -10.18 -4.04
N GLU A 293 -1.40 -11.37 -4.54
CA GLU A 293 -0.86 -12.63 -4.03
C GLU A 293 0.50 -12.99 -4.65
N ASP A 294 0.73 -12.75 -5.95
CA ASP A 294 1.95 -13.26 -6.61
C ASP A 294 3.23 -12.44 -6.35
N HIS A 295 3.12 -11.25 -5.74
CA HIS A 295 4.28 -10.43 -5.38
C HIS A 295 4.44 -10.17 -3.88
N ILE A 296 3.48 -10.58 -3.04
CA ILE A 296 3.56 -10.41 -1.59
C ILE A 296 3.56 -11.75 -0.84
N ALA A 297 3.17 -12.86 -1.48
CA ALA A 297 3.24 -14.20 -0.86
C ALA A 297 4.61 -14.91 -1.01
N GLN A 298 5.60 -14.32 -1.70
CA GLN A 298 6.93 -14.93 -1.92
C GLN A 298 8.10 -14.15 -1.28
N SER A 299 7.89 -13.45 -0.16
CA SER A 299 8.99 -12.83 0.62
C SER A 299 8.81 -13.01 2.12
#